data_AF-A0A846C7G8-F1
#
_entry.id   AF-A0A846C7G8-F1
#
_cell.length_a   1.000
_cell.length_b   1.000
_cell.length_c   1.000
_cell.angle_alpha   90.00
_cell.angle_beta   90.00
_cell.angle_gamma   90.00
#
_symmetry.space_group_name_H-M   'P 1'
#
loop_
_entity.id
_entity.type
_entity.pdbx_description
1 polymer ?
#
loop_
_entity_poly.entity_id
_entity_poly.type
_entity_poly.pdbx_seq_one_letter_code
_entity_poly.pdbx_strand_id
1 'polypeptide(L)'
;IGLTPESESVVQRIRNPKPGELPPQVCTGWWEEQCLILYGLGTTGEPNQLIKKYGADAVQSLWNSVSRKSIEWIRTLDFGFFELDCLLIHGSSLSVDDKLTPQTPPWQMCDRLMRMGANNLFCGRAGLAFEYELQGGSVSSTVTTLEGEQQARTATASPRRVIGVGNVGREPGKATYTLYSPDTNRVEFRTVRYGVGKGFQAY
;
A
#
# COMPACT_ATOMS: atom_id res chain seq x y z
N ILE A 1 0.02 -1.13 -11.83
CA ILE A 1 -0.69 -1.60 -13.06
C ILE A 1 -2.12 -1.03 -13.08
N GLY A 2 -2.84 -1.04 -14.21
CA GLY A 2 -4.24 -0.59 -14.28
C GLY A 2 -4.94 -0.97 -15.58
N LEU A 3 -6.13 -0.39 -15.83
CA LEU A 3 -6.94 -0.63 -17.04
C LEU A 3 -6.43 0.15 -18.26
N THR A 4 -5.14 0.46 -18.32
CA THR A 4 -4.57 1.30 -19.37
C THR A 4 -3.54 0.51 -20.18
N PRO A 5 -3.46 0.75 -21.50
CA PRO A 5 -2.56 0.00 -22.38
C PRO A 5 -1.08 0.24 -22.06
N GLU A 6 -0.75 1.31 -21.33
CA GLU A 6 0.61 1.63 -20.90
C GLU A 6 1.11 0.75 -19.74
N SER A 7 0.25 -0.10 -19.15
CA SER A 7 0.61 -0.93 -17.99
C SER A 7 1.83 -1.81 -18.25
N GLU A 8 1.93 -2.44 -19.42
CA GLU A 8 3.10 -3.24 -19.79
C GLU A 8 4.37 -2.38 -19.84
N SER A 9 4.30 -1.20 -20.46
CA SER A 9 5.43 -0.27 -20.53
C SER A 9 5.91 0.17 -19.14
N VAL A 10 4.98 0.41 -18.22
CA VAL A 10 5.30 0.72 -16.81
C VAL A 10 6.03 -0.46 -16.15
N VAL A 11 5.53 -1.69 -16.31
CA VAL A 11 6.18 -2.89 -15.76
C VAL A 11 7.59 -3.05 -16.33
N GLN A 12 7.76 -2.92 -17.65
CA GLN A 12 9.08 -3.03 -18.27
C GLN A 12 10.04 -1.94 -17.78
N ARG A 13 9.56 -0.71 -17.57
CA ARG A 13 10.37 0.39 -17.06
C ARG A 13 10.82 0.20 -15.61
N ILE A 14 9.95 -0.36 -14.77
CA ILE A 14 10.25 -0.69 -13.37
C ILE A 14 11.30 -1.81 -13.31
N ARG A 15 11.15 -2.84 -14.15
CA ARG A 15 12.08 -3.98 -14.21
C ARG A 15 13.44 -3.62 -14.80
N ASN A 16 13.50 -2.59 -15.64
CA ASN A 16 14.71 -2.15 -16.34
C ASN A 16 14.96 -0.67 -16.03
N PRO A 17 15.43 -0.33 -14.81
CA PRO A 17 15.78 1.04 -14.46
C PRO A 17 16.88 1.60 -15.36
N LYS A 18 16.89 2.93 -15.58
CA LYS A 18 17.93 3.57 -16.38
C LYS A 18 19.27 3.59 -15.60
N PRO A 19 20.41 3.69 -16.30
CA PRO A 19 21.70 3.86 -15.63
C PRO A 19 21.69 5.04 -14.65
N GLY A 20 22.14 4.79 -13.41
CA GLY A 20 22.16 5.78 -12.32
C GLY A 20 20.88 5.85 -11.48
N GLU A 21 19.82 5.13 -11.83
CA GLU A 21 18.63 5.01 -11.00
C GLU A 21 18.75 3.85 -10.00
N LEU A 22 18.09 4.01 -8.85
CA LEU A 22 17.99 2.93 -7.87
C LEU A 22 17.06 1.83 -8.37
N PRO A 23 17.40 0.54 -8.16
CA PRO A 23 16.47 -0.56 -8.40
C PRO A 23 15.24 -0.43 -7.49
N PRO A 24 14.02 -0.35 -8.05
CA PRO A 24 12.82 -0.23 -7.23
C PRO A 24 12.51 -1.56 -6.54
N GLN A 25 12.21 -1.49 -5.24
CA GLN A 25 11.51 -2.57 -4.54
C GLN A 25 10.00 -2.41 -4.77
N VAL A 26 9.34 -3.49 -5.18
CA VAL A 26 7.94 -3.44 -5.60
C VAL A 26 7.17 -4.53 -4.87
N CYS A 27 6.11 -4.13 -4.16
CA CYS A 27 5.19 -5.08 -3.53
C CYS A 27 3.92 -5.25 -4.37
N THR A 28 3.25 -6.37 -4.18
CA THR A 28 1.98 -6.70 -4.83
C THR A 28 0.90 -5.74 -4.36
N GLY A 29 0.30 -5.03 -5.32
CA GLY A 29 -0.88 -4.19 -5.13
C GLY A 29 -2.18 -4.86 -5.52
N TRP A 30 -3.29 -4.12 -5.38
CA TRP A 30 -4.60 -4.64 -5.74
C TRP A 30 -4.72 -4.96 -7.24
N TRP A 31 -4.10 -4.14 -8.10
CA TRP A 31 -4.12 -4.37 -9.55
C TRP A 31 -3.31 -5.59 -9.95
N GLU A 32 -2.14 -5.76 -9.32
CA GLU A 32 -1.29 -6.93 -9.47
C GLU A 32 -2.03 -8.20 -9.03
N GLU A 33 -2.73 -8.18 -7.89
CA GLU A 33 -3.58 -9.28 -7.43
C GLU A 33 -4.71 -9.58 -8.42
N GLN A 34 -5.38 -8.56 -8.98
CA GLN A 34 -6.41 -8.78 -10.00
C GLN A 34 -5.83 -9.45 -11.25
N CYS A 35 -4.61 -9.08 -11.66
CA CYS A 35 -3.94 -9.75 -12.76
C CYS A 35 -3.68 -11.23 -12.44
N LEU A 36 -3.17 -11.54 -11.24
CA LEU A 36 -2.92 -12.93 -10.83
C LEU A 36 -4.22 -13.75 -10.81
N ILE A 37 -5.32 -13.20 -10.29
CA ILE A 37 -6.64 -13.85 -10.28
C ILE A 37 -7.09 -14.20 -11.71
N LEU A 38 -6.95 -13.27 -12.65
CA LEU A 38 -7.35 -13.51 -14.05
C LEU A 38 -6.59 -14.67 -14.70
N TYR A 39 -5.33 -14.87 -14.32
CA TYR A 39 -4.49 -15.96 -14.81
C TYR A 39 -4.61 -17.25 -13.98
N GLY A 40 -5.53 -17.31 -13.01
CA GLY A 40 -5.72 -18.47 -12.13
C GLY A 40 -4.56 -18.68 -11.13
N LEU A 41 -3.79 -17.62 -10.87
CA LEU A 41 -2.61 -17.63 -9.99
C LEU A 41 -2.84 -16.85 -8.68
N GLY A 42 -3.97 -16.17 -8.56
CA GLY A 42 -4.32 -15.36 -7.39
C GLY A 42 -4.95 -16.16 -6.26
N THR A 43 -5.28 -15.47 -5.16
CA THR A 43 -5.88 -16.07 -3.96
C THR A 43 -7.33 -16.54 -4.16
N THR A 44 -8.00 -16.06 -5.21
CA THR A 44 -9.38 -16.40 -5.56
C THR A 44 -9.46 -16.89 -7.00
N GLY A 45 -10.41 -17.79 -7.29
CA GLY A 45 -10.55 -18.38 -8.64
C GLY A 45 -11.23 -17.48 -9.69
N GLU A 46 -11.90 -16.39 -9.29
CA GLU A 46 -12.64 -15.52 -10.22
C GLU A 46 -12.51 -14.03 -9.90
N PRO A 47 -12.43 -13.14 -10.91
CA PRO A 47 -12.24 -11.69 -10.75
C PRO A 47 -13.53 -10.95 -10.37
N ASN A 48 -14.32 -11.50 -9.45
CA ASN A 48 -15.66 -11.01 -9.11
C ASN A 48 -15.66 -9.56 -8.60
N GLN A 49 -14.61 -9.16 -7.86
CA GLN A 49 -14.46 -7.77 -7.41
C GLN A 49 -14.18 -6.80 -8.56
N LEU A 50 -13.33 -7.19 -9.51
CA LEU A 50 -13.01 -6.39 -10.69
C LEU A 50 -14.26 -6.19 -11.57
N ILE A 51 -14.99 -7.28 -11.85
CA ILE A 51 -16.25 -7.23 -12.62
C ILE A 51 -17.27 -6.34 -11.93
N LYS A 52 -17.51 -6.55 -10.62
CA LYS A 52 -18.50 -5.78 -9.86
C LYS A 52 -18.21 -4.28 -9.88
N LYS A 53 -16.93 -3.89 -9.90
CA LYS A 53 -16.51 -2.50 -9.73
C LYS A 53 -16.27 -1.76 -11.05
N TYR A 54 -15.83 -2.46 -12.09
CA TYR A 54 -15.41 -1.86 -13.36
C TYR A 54 -16.07 -2.50 -14.59
N GLY A 55 -16.88 -3.55 -14.42
CA GLY A 55 -17.57 -4.24 -15.50
C GLY A 55 -16.72 -5.32 -16.20
N ALA A 56 -17.36 -6.07 -17.09
CA ALA A 56 -16.71 -7.15 -17.85
C ALA A 56 -15.67 -6.60 -18.85
N ASP A 57 -15.92 -5.45 -19.47
CA ASP A 57 -14.98 -4.84 -20.42
C ASP A 57 -13.65 -4.45 -19.76
N ALA A 58 -13.68 -4.10 -18.48
CA ALA A 58 -12.48 -3.82 -17.70
C ALA A 58 -11.64 -5.08 -17.47
N VAL A 59 -12.27 -6.25 -17.33
CA VAL A 59 -11.54 -7.53 -17.25
C VAL A 59 -10.76 -7.77 -18.52
N GLN A 60 -11.42 -7.65 -19.68
CA GLN A 60 -10.77 -7.83 -20.98
C GLN A 60 -9.66 -6.82 -21.20
N SER A 61 -9.88 -5.57 -20.80
CA SER A 61 -8.88 -4.51 -20.88
C SER A 61 -7.65 -4.87 -20.04
N LEU A 62 -7.83 -5.25 -18.77
CA LEU A 62 -6.72 -5.64 -17.89
C LEU A 62 -5.97 -6.86 -18.44
N TRP A 63 -6.69 -7.88 -18.90
CA TRP A 63 -6.12 -9.07 -19.52
C TRP A 63 -5.19 -8.74 -20.69
N ASN A 64 -5.59 -7.79 -21.52
CA ASN A 64 -4.82 -7.33 -22.67
C ASN A 64 -3.69 -6.34 -22.32
N SER A 65 -3.69 -5.78 -21.11
CA SER A 65 -2.78 -4.69 -20.70
C SER A 65 -1.41 -5.17 -20.23
N VAL A 66 -1.27 -6.46 -19.88
CA VAL A 66 -0.06 -7.03 -19.27
C VAL A 66 0.26 -8.38 -19.89
N SER A 67 1.51 -8.56 -20.30
CA SER A 67 1.98 -9.80 -20.92
C SER A 67 2.14 -10.93 -19.91
N ARG A 68 2.05 -12.20 -20.36
CA ARG A 68 2.30 -13.36 -19.49
C ARG A 68 3.68 -13.34 -18.83
N LYS A 69 4.71 -12.83 -19.53
CA LYS A 69 6.07 -12.64 -18.96
C LYS A 69 6.09 -11.62 -17.82
N SER A 70 5.24 -10.61 -17.88
CA SER A 70 5.05 -9.65 -16.80
C SER A 70 4.25 -10.24 -15.65
N ILE A 71 3.25 -11.08 -15.93
CA ILE A 71 2.52 -11.84 -14.89
C ILE A 71 3.45 -12.76 -14.10
N GLU A 72 4.34 -13.51 -14.76
CA GLU A 72 5.30 -14.36 -14.04
C GLU A 72 6.23 -13.54 -13.14
N TRP A 73 6.59 -12.32 -13.53
CA TRP A 73 7.35 -11.42 -12.66
C TRP A 73 6.49 -10.85 -11.52
N ILE A 74 5.23 -10.48 -11.79
CA ILE A 74 4.29 -10.02 -10.75
C ILE A 74 4.11 -11.10 -9.67
N ARG A 75 4.06 -12.37 -10.08
CA ARG A 75 3.96 -13.51 -9.17
C ARG A 75 5.13 -13.63 -8.20
N THR A 76 6.30 -13.06 -8.52
CA THR A 76 7.47 -13.08 -7.63
C THR A 76 7.51 -11.89 -6.67
N LEU A 77 6.57 -10.96 -6.74
CA LEU A 77 6.57 -9.77 -5.88
C LEU A 77 6.12 -10.12 -4.46
N ASP A 78 6.83 -9.59 -3.47
CA ASP A 78 6.43 -9.70 -2.08
C ASP A 78 5.09 -8.98 -1.83
N PHE A 79 4.33 -9.43 -0.85
CA PHE A 79 3.09 -8.76 -0.46
C PHE A 79 3.35 -7.39 0.20
N GLY A 80 4.48 -7.25 0.87
CA GLY A 80 4.93 -6.04 1.53
C GLY A 80 6.35 -6.21 2.08
N PHE A 81 6.94 -5.11 2.52
CA PHE A 81 8.30 -5.05 3.05
C PHE A 81 8.25 -4.59 4.50
N PHE A 82 9.07 -5.19 5.36
CA PHE A 82 9.24 -4.75 6.74
C PHE A 82 10.71 -4.45 7.01
N GLU A 83 11.02 -3.18 7.25
CA GLU A 83 12.40 -2.72 7.46
C GLU A 83 12.40 -1.48 8.36
N LEU A 84 13.33 -1.39 9.32
CA LEU A 84 13.50 -0.24 10.23
C LEU A 84 12.16 0.19 10.89
N ASP A 85 11.41 -0.77 11.43
CA ASP A 85 10.07 -0.58 12.03
C ASP A 85 9.01 0.03 11.09
N CYS A 86 9.27 -0.01 9.79
CA CYS A 86 8.38 0.45 8.74
C CYS A 86 7.83 -0.75 7.97
N LEU A 87 6.51 -0.87 7.93
CA LEU A 87 5.81 -1.80 7.06
C LEU A 87 5.33 -1.04 5.81
N LEU A 88 5.90 -1.38 4.65
CA LEU A 88 5.40 -0.97 3.35
C LEU A 88 4.46 -2.05 2.79
N ILE A 89 3.22 -1.67 2.55
CA ILE A 89 2.22 -2.56 1.96
C ILE A 89 1.31 -1.74 1.05
N HIS A 90 0.79 -2.34 -0.01
CA HIS A 90 -0.10 -1.57 -0.89
C HIS A 90 -1.46 -1.31 -0.22
N GLY A 91 -2.11 -2.33 0.34
CA GLY A 91 -3.39 -2.22 1.05
C GLY A 91 -3.21 -1.96 2.54
N SER A 92 -3.61 -2.94 3.35
CA SER A 92 -3.30 -3.03 4.77
C SER A 92 -2.84 -4.44 5.13
N SER A 93 -2.45 -4.66 6.37
CA SER A 93 -2.14 -5.99 6.91
C SER A 93 -3.31 -6.99 6.84
N LEU A 94 -4.52 -6.54 6.51
CA LEU A 94 -5.68 -7.41 6.32
C LEU A 94 -5.78 -7.92 4.88
N SER A 95 -5.65 -7.03 3.89
CA SER A 95 -5.71 -7.40 2.47
C SER A 95 -5.21 -6.28 1.55
N VAL A 96 -4.90 -6.63 0.29
CA VAL A 96 -4.56 -5.64 -0.76
C VAL A 96 -5.73 -4.71 -1.14
N ASP A 97 -6.98 -5.11 -0.91
CA ASP A 97 -8.15 -4.27 -1.24
C ASP A 97 -8.49 -3.27 -0.14
N ASP A 98 -8.02 -3.49 1.09
CA ASP A 98 -8.31 -2.62 2.22
C ASP A 98 -7.75 -1.21 1.99
N LYS A 99 -8.62 -0.21 2.15
CA LYS A 99 -8.33 1.21 1.90
C LYS A 99 -8.30 1.97 3.21
N LEU A 100 -7.09 2.22 3.70
CA LEU A 100 -6.89 3.12 4.82
C LEU A 100 -6.95 4.58 4.34
N THR A 101 -7.77 5.39 5.00
CA THR A 101 -7.92 6.83 4.72
C THR A 101 -7.89 7.61 6.03
N PRO A 102 -7.81 8.96 5.99
CA PRO A 102 -7.91 9.77 7.21
C PRO A 102 -9.23 9.58 7.98
N GLN A 103 -10.26 9.04 7.34
CA GLN A 103 -11.58 8.78 7.92
C GLN A 103 -11.71 7.34 8.46
N THR A 104 -10.71 6.48 8.25
CA THR A 104 -10.74 5.14 8.83
C THR A 104 -10.80 5.24 10.35
N PRO A 105 -11.73 4.52 11.02
CA PRO A 105 -11.86 4.60 12.46
C PRO A 105 -10.57 4.25 13.21
N PRO A 106 -10.23 4.94 14.31
CA PRO A 106 -8.98 4.73 15.05
C PRO A 106 -8.75 3.27 15.45
N TRP A 107 -9.79 2.57 15.90
CA TRP A 107 -9.70 1.15 16.29
C TRP A 107 -9.33 0.22 15.13
N GLN A 108 -9.75 0.54 13.90
CA GLN A 108 -9.33 -0.20 12.71
C GLN A 108 -7.86 0.07 12.39
N MET A 109 -7.43 1.34 12.46
CA MET A 109 -6.01 1.70 12.29
C MET A 109 -5.12 0.96 13.31
N CYS A 110 -5.54 0.91 14.59
CA CYS A 110 -4.86 0.16 15.64
C CYS A 110 -4.73 -1.32 15.27
N ASP A 111 -5.83 -1.98 14.91
CA ASP A 111 -5.82 -3.40 14.54
C ASP A 111 -4.84 -3.67 13.38
N ARG A 112 -4.83 -2.82 12.33
CA ARG A 112 -3.89 -3.00 11.20
C ARG A 112 -2.43 -2.85 11.61
N LEU A 113 -2.12 -1.88 12.46
CA LEU A 113 -0.76 -1.66 12.95
C LEU A 113 -0.30 -2.78 13.92
N MET A 114 -1.18 -3.24 14.79
CA MET A 114 -0.85 -4.23 15.82
C MET A 114 -0.55 -5.61 15.24
N ARG A 115 -1.22 -6.02 14.16
CA ARG A 115 -1.03 -7.33 13.51
C ARG A 115 0.42 -7.62 13.12
N MET A 116 1.17 -6.59 12.71
CA MET A 116 2.53 -6.72 12.21
C MET A 116 3.57 -6.08 13.12
N GLY A 117 3.16 -5.47 14.23
CA GLY A 117 4.08 -4.84 15.18
C GLY A 117 4.84 -3.62 14.65
N ALA A 118 4.45 -3.04 13.51
CA ALA A 118 5.13 -1.87 12.94
C ALA A 118 4.80 -0.58 13.70
N ASN A 119 5.78 0.33 13.76
CA ASN A 119 5.59 1.70 14.26
C ASN A 119 5.09 2.62 13.14
N ASN A 120 5.54 2.40 11.91
CA ASN A 120 5.10 3.13 10.73
C ASN A 120 4.50 2.16 9.69
N LEU A 121 3.25 2.35 9.33
CA LEU A 121 2.57 1.60 8.26
C LEU A 121 2.38 2.50 7.04
N PHE A 122 3.08 2.21 5.95
CA PHE A 122 2.91 2.89 4.68
C PHE A 122 1.91 2.13 3.80
N CYS A 123 0.90 2.83 3.29
CA CYS A 123 -0.18 2.27 2.49
C CYS A 123 -0.43 3.09 1.20
N GLY A 124 -0.74 2.41 0.09
CA GLY A 124 -0.91 3.03 -1.24
C GLY A 124 -2.32 2.92 -1.84
N ARG A 125 -3.13 1.97 -1.37
CA ARG A 125 -4.37 1.52 -2.01
C ARG A 125 -5.42 2.61 -2.14
N ALA A 126 -5.53 3.47 -1.13
CA ALA A 126 -6.43 4.62 -1.14
C ALA A 126 -6.00 5.67 -2.18
N GLY A 127 -4.70 5.78 -2.48
CA GLY A 127 -4.13 6.80 -3.36
C GLY A 127 -4.20 8.21 -2.77
N LEU A 128 -4.22 8.33 -1.44
CA LEU A 128 -4.26 9.58 -0.70
C LEU A 128 -2.92 9.79 0.01
N ALA A 129 -2.42 11.03 0.01
CA ALA A 129 -1.27 11.42 0.82
C ALA A 129 -1.77 11.92 2.17
N PHE A 130 -1.44 11.21 3.25
CA PHE A 130 -1.85 11.58 4.60
C PHE A 130 -0.94 10.97 5.66
N GLU A 131 -0.93 11.58 6.83
CA GLU A 131 -0.32 11.03 8.04
C GLU A 131 -1.42 10.92 9.10
N TYR A 132 -1.57 9.72 9.66
CA TYR A 132 -2.50 9.43 10.74
C TYR A 132 -1.68 8.96 11.93
N GLU A 133 -1.65 9.74 12.99
CA GLU A 133 -0.94 9.39 14.21
C GLU A 133 -1.91 8.85 15.25
N LEU A 134 -1.64 7.64 15.72
CA LEU A 134 -2.21 7.10 16.94
C LEU A 134 -1.29 7.50 18.08
N GLN A 135 -1.76 8.43 18.90
CA GLN A 135 -1.03 8.82 20.09
C GLN A 135 -0.84 7.62 21.01
N GLY A 136 0.30 7.59 21.69
CA GLY A 136 0.57 6.58 22.71
C GLY A 136 -0.46 6.67 23.85
N GLY A 137 -0.55 5.59 24.62
CA GLY A 137 -1.48 5.50 25.74
C GLY A 137 -1.17 4.32 26.63
N SER A 138 -1.87 4.20 27.75
CA SER A 138 -1.71 3.08 28.66
C SER A 138 -3.05 2.53 29.09
N VAL A 139 -3.19 1.21 29.09
CA VAL A 139 -4.35 0.50 29.65
C VAL A 139 -3.88 -0.26 30.88
N SER A 140 -4.43 0.09 32.03
CA SER A 140 -4.24 -0.66 33.27
C SER A 140 -5.40 -1.63 33.44
N SER A 141 -5.10 -2.90 33.69
CA SER A 141 -6.09 -3.97 33.92
C SER A 141 -5.79 -4.68 35.22
N THR A 142 -6.84 -4.89 36.01
CA THR A 142 -6.78 -5.60 37.28
C THR A 142 -7.66 -6.85 37.19
N VAL A 143 -7.21 -7.96 37.76
CA VAL A 143 -7.97 -9.21 37.77
C VAL A 143 -8.37 -9.52 39.20
N THR A 144 -9.66 -9.65 39.47
CA THR A 144 -10.15 -10.14 40.77
C THR A 144 -10.27 -11.67 40.71
N THR A 145 -9.58 -12.34 41.63
CA THR A 145 -9.60 -13.79 41.81
C THR A 145 -10.30 -14.15 43.13
N LEU A 146 -10.50 -15.45 43.40
CA LEU A 146 -11.00 -15.91 44.71
C LEU A 146 -10.08 -15.51 45.88
N GLU A 147 -8.81 -15.23 45.61
CA GLU A 147 -7.79 -14.78 46.57
C GLU A 147 -7.76 -13.25 46.75
N GLY A 148 -8.62 -12.52 46.04
CA GLY A 148 -8.69 -11.05 46.06
C GLY A 148 -8.26 -10.39 44.75
N GLU A 149 -8.14 -9.06 44.80
CA GLU A 149 -7.70 -8.24 43.67
C GLU A 149 -6.19 -8.42 43.43
N GLN A 150 -5.83 -8.85 42.23
CA GLN A 150 -4.44 -9.03 41.81
C GLN A 150 -3.80 -7.69 41.46
N GLN A 151 -2.48 -7.65 41.39
CA GLN A 151 -1.75 -6.44 41.01
C GLN A 151 -2.14 -5.98 39.60
N ALA A 152 -2.44 -4.68 39.46
CA ALA A 152 -2.78 -4.07 38.17
C ALA A 152 -1.61 -4.22 37.18
N ARG A 153 -1.92 -4.72 35.98
CA ARG A 153 -0.98 -4.80 34.85
C ARG A 153 -1.26 -3.64 33.91
N THR A 154 -0.24 -2.83 33.64
CA THR A 154 -0.36 -1.71 32.72
C THR A 154 0.33 -2.04 31.40
N ALA A 155 -0.42 -2.04 30.31
CA ALA A 155 0.10 -2.14 28.96
C ALA A 155 0.22 -0.73 28.36
N THR A 156 1.41 -0.36 27.92
CA THR A 156 1.68 0.93 27.25
C THR A 156 1.83 0.74 25.75
N ALA A 157 1.15 1.56 24.96
CA ALA A 157 1.32 1.67 23.53
C ALA A 157 2.20 2.88 23.19
N SER A 158 3.27 2.67 22.43
CA SER A 158 4.04 3.75 21.81
C SER A 158 3.21 4.44 20.73
N PRO A 159 3.49 5.72 20.41
CA PRO A 159 2.91 6.37 19.25
C PRO A 159 3.20 5.58 17.96
N ARG A 160 2.18 5.44 17.12
CA ARG A 160 2.29 4.73 15.83
C ARG A 160 1.66 5.55 14.72
N ARG A 161 2.09 5.32 13.49
CA ARG A 161 1.64 6.10 12.33
C ARG A 161 1.18 5.23 11.18
N VAL A 162 0.11 5.66 10.55
CA VAL A 162 -0.31 5.18 9.22
C VAL A 162 -0.08 6.30 8.23
N ILE A 163 0.70 6.03 7.19
CA ILE A 163 1.08 6.98 6.16
C ILE A 163 0.49 6.53 4.83
N GLY A 164 -0.42 7.32 4.28
CA GLY A 164 -0.84 7.21 2.89
C GLY A 164 0.22 7.80 1.98
N VAL A 165 0.75 7.04 1.03
CA VAL A 165 1.89 7.50 0.19
C VAL A 165 1.50 8.35 -1.02
N GLY A 166 0.21 8.62 -1.22
CA GLY A 166 -0.29 9.33 -2.39
C GLY A 166 -0.44 8.45 -3.63
N ASN A 167 -0.41 9.08 -4.80
CA ASN A 167 -0.67 8.47 -6.09
C ASN A 167 0.16 9.11 -7.21
N VAL A 168 0.79 8.30 -8.06
CA VAL A 168 1.61 8.82 -9.17
C VAL A 168 0.83 8.93 -10.50
N GLY A 169 -0.15 8.04 -10.73
CA GLY A 169 -0.77 7.89 -12.05
C GLY A 169 -2.31 7.90 -12.10
N ARG A 170 -3.00 8.24 -10.99
CA ARG A 170 -4.48 8.27 -10.99
C ARG A 170 -5.03 9.60 -11.52
N GLU A 171 -4.33 10.71 -11.26
CA GLU A 171 -4.67 12.03 -11.79
C GLU A 171 -3.70 12.38 -12.94
N PRO A 172 -4.19 12.55 -14.18
CA PRO A 172 -3.32 12.91 -15.30
C PRO A 172 -2.54 14.20 -15.03
N GLY A 173 -1.23 14.16 -15.29
CA GLY A 173 -0.34 15.32 -15.17
C GLY A 173 0.01 15.72 -13.73
N LYS A 174 -0.31 14.89 -12.73
CA LYS A 174 0.05 15.10 -11.33
C LYS A 174 0.48 13.78 -10.68
N ALA A 175 1.66 13.79 -10.09
CA ALA A 175 2.21 12.69 -9.32
C ALA A 175 2.48 13.14 -7.88
N THR A 176 1.89 12.45 -6.91
CA THR A 176 2.13 12.65 -5.48
C THR A 176 2.86 11.43 -4.94
N TYR A 177 3.97 11.65 -4.23
CA TYR A 177 4.77 10.61 -3.60
C TYR A 177 5.27 11.05 -2.22
N THR A 178 5.80 10.10 -1.47
CA THR A 178 6.30 10.32 -0.11
C THR A 178 7.79 10.09 -0.04
N LEU A 179 8.51 11.01 0.59
CA LEU A 179 9.88 10.81 1.06
C LEU A 179 9.84 10.53 2.55
N TYR A 180 10.60 9.51 2.98
CA TYR A 180 10.73 9.15 4.38
C TYR A 180 12.21 9.11 4.77
N SER A 181 12.54 9.73 5.90
CA SER A 181 13.87 9.76 6.47
C SER A 181 13.86 8.90 7.75
N PRO A 182 14.41 7.67 7.71
CA PRO A 182 14.36 6.73 8.84
C PRO A 182 15.13 7.22 10.07
N ASP A 183 16.19 7.99 9.88
CA ASP A 183 17.04 8.58 10.91
C ASP A 183 16.30 9.62 11.76
N THR A 184 15.46 10.44 11.14
CA THR A 184 14.66 11.47 11.85
C THR A 184 13.20 11.08 11.99
N ASN A 185 12.80 9.90 11.51
CA ASN A 185 11.43 9.44 11.41
C ASN A 185 10.49 10.44 10.68
N ARG A 186 11.02 11.24 9.75
CA ARG A 186 10.30 12.37 9.12
C ARG A 186 9.66 11.95 7.80
N VAL A 187 8.43 12.39 7.59
CA VAL A 187 7.65 12.13 6.37
C VAL A 187 7.46 13.45 5.63
N GLU A 188 7.71 13.45 4.32
CA GLU A 188 7.44 14.59 3.44
C GLU A 188 6.62 14.15 2.23
N PHE A 189 5.48 14.81 2.00
CA PHE A 189 4.69 14.62 0.79
C PHE A 189 5.19 15.57 -0.30
N ARG A 190 5.48 15.03 -1.49
CA ARG A 190 5.92 15.79 -2.65
C ARG A 190 4.93 15.60 -3.79
N THR A 191 4.67 16.67 -4.53
CA THR A 191 3.84 16.64 -5.73
C THR A 191 4.61 17.21 -6.90
N VAL A 192 4.70 16.46 -7.99
CA VAL A 192 5.28 16.88 -9.26
C VAL A 192 4.16 16.94 -10.30
N ARG A 193 4.18 17.99 -11.12
CA ARG A 193 3.27 18.12 -12.27
C ARG A 193 4.06 17.77 -13.53
N TYR A 194 3.45 17.02 -14.43
CA TYR A 194 4.08 16.55 -15.67
C TYR A 194 3.13 16.72 -16.85
N GLY A 195 3.68 16.68 -18.08
CA GLY A 195 2.94 16.91 -19.32
C GLY A 195 3.30 18.23 -19.98
N VAL A 196 2.62 18.52 -21.11
CA VAL A 196 2.97 19.64 -22.00
C VAL A 196 2.88 20.97 -21.24
N GLY A 197 4.00 21.71 -21.22
CA GLY A 197 4.11 23.04 -20.60
C GLY A 197 4.36 23.06 -19.09
N LYS A 198 4.63 21.92 -18.42
CA LYS A 198 4.76 21.87 -16.94
C LYS A 198 6.11 21.37 -16.40
N GLY A 199 7.20 21.56 -17.14
CA GLY A 199 8.57 21.41 -16.64
C GLY A 199 9.16 19.98 -16.69
N PHE A 200 8.33 18.94 -16.79
CA PHE A 200 8.75 17.59 -17.13
C PHE A 200 7.99 17.14 -18.39
N GLN A 201 8.64 17.24 -19.55
CA GLN A 201 8.09 16.77 -20.81
C GLN A 201 8.06 15.24 -20.79
N ALA A 202 6.88 14.66 -21.03
CA ALA A 202 6.76 13.24 -21.30
C ALA A 202 7.45 12.98 -22.64
N TYR A 203 8.56 12.23 -22.61
CA TYR A 203 9.24 11.74 -23.80
C TYR A 203 8.55 10.46 -24.30
#